data_AF-A0A8T5BY20-F1
#
_entry.id   AF-A0A8T5BY20-F1
#
_cell.length_a   1.000
_cell.length_b   1.000
_cell.length_c   1.000
_cell.angle_alpha   90.00
_cell.angle_beta   90.00
_cell.angle_gamma   90.00
#
_symmetry.space_group_name_H-M   'P 1'
#
loop_
_entity.id
_entity.type
_entity.pdbx_description
1 polymer ?
#
loop_
_entity_poly.entity_id
_entity_poly.type
_entity_poly.pdbx_seq_one_letter_code
_entity_poly.pdbx_strand_id
1 'polypeptide(L)'
;ALFVLLGVLIIFFLAGSTNLFIITSNPDTQARLVENSHLLMLAVACFIIGLGADIGIVPFHDWLPDVFPGSTIIINGFFCSEPIALILALYNLVAPFYRIYPSNTIIMLMAGLGLLSMVFGALVAYSQKNFYRMLAYCSI
;
A
#
# COMPACT_ATOMS: atom_id res chain seq x y z
N ALA A 1 9.08 -1.22 5.02
CA ALA A 1 10.30 -1.81 4.38
C ALA A 1 10.34 -3.36 4.31
N LEU A 2 10.39 -4.12 5.42
CA LEU A 2 10.64 -5.58 5.38
C LEU A 2 9.61 -6.37 4.56
N PHE A 3 8.32 -6.07 4.72
CA PHE A 3 7.26 -6.71 3.95
C PHE A 3 7.35 -6.43 2.45
N VAL A 4 7.74 -5.20 2.06
CA VAL A 4 7.95 -4.89 0.63
C VAL A 4 9.05 -5.77 0.07
N LEU A 5 10.18 -5.90 0.78
CA LEU A 5 11.30 -6.73 0.34
C LEU A 5 10.91 -8.22 0.25
N LEU A 6 10.11 -8.71 1.20
CA LEU A 6 9.56 -10.06 1.14
C LEU A 6 8.67 -10.25 -0.10
N GLY A 7 7.80 -9.29 -0.42
CA GLY A 7 6.99 -9.31 -1.63
C GLY A 7 7.84 -9.37 -2.91
N VAL A 8 8.90 -8.54 -2.99
CA VAL A 8 9.83 -8.56 -4.13
C VAL A 8 10.53 -9.92 -4.24
N LEU A 9 10.97 -10.51 -3.12
CA LEU A 9 11.61 -11.83 -3.10
C LEU A 9 10.67 -12.93 -3.61
N ILE A 10 9.40 -12.92 -3.21
CA ILE A 10 8.42 -13.90 -3.67
C ILE A 10 8.19 -13.75 -5.19
N ILE A 11 8.01 -12.52 -5.68
CA ILE A 11 7.86 -12.27 -7.12
C ILE A 11 9.12 -12.72 -7.88
N PHE A 12 10.31 -12.43 -7.37
CA PHE A 12 11.56 -12.85 -7.97
C PHE A 12 11.71 -14.38 -8.00
N PHE A 13 11.31 -15.07 -6.93
CA PHE A 13 11.33 -16.53 -6.88
C PHE A 13 10.39 -17.16 -7.93
N LEU A 14 9.21 -16.57 -8.13
CA LEU A 14 8.22 -17.08 -9.09
C LEU A 14 8.57 -16.73 -10.55
N ALA A 15 8.97 -15.48 -10.80
CA ALA A 15 9.16 -14.96 -12.15
C ALA A 15 10.62 -14.96 -12.64
N GLY A 16 11.60 -15.10 -11.74
CA GLY A 16 13.04 -15.04 -12.05
C GLY A 16 13.55 -13.64 -12.41
N SER A 17 12.73 -12.61 -12.27
CA SER A 17 13.05 -11.22 -12.61
C SER A 17 12.30 -10.25 -11.71
N THR A 18 12.84 -9.05 -11.54
CA THR A 18 12.18 -7.90 -10.89
C THR A 18 11.64 -6.89 -11.90
N ASN A 19 11.96 -7.06 -13.19
CA ASN A 19 11.52 -6.16 -14.23
C ASN A 19 10.06 -6.45 -14.60
N LEU A 20 9.14 -5.55 -14.22
CA LEU A 20 7.71 -5.66 -14.48
C LEU A 20 7.38 -5.84 -15.98
N PHE A 21 8.16 -5.26 -16.89
CA PHE A 21 7.96 -5.44 -18.32
C PHE A 21 8.25 -6.89 -18.75
N ILE A 22 9.31 -7.50 -18.24
CA ILE A 22 9.64 -8.90 -18.54
C ILE A 22 8.55 -9.83 -17.97
N ILE A 23 8.12 -9.57 -16.74
CA ILE A 23 7.09 -10.37 -16.05
C ILE A 23 5.75 -10.32 -16.79
N THR A 24 5.39 -9.16 -17.35
CA THR A 24 4.10 -8.96 -18.05
C THR A 24 4.14 -9.31 -19.53
N SER A 25 5.31 -9.38 -20.17
CA SER A 25 5.40 -9.71 -21.60
C SER A 25 5.64 -11.19 -21.86
N ASN A 26 6.21 -11.94 -20.90
CA ASN A 26 6.55 -13.34 -21.08
C ASN A 26 5.40 -14.27 -20.62
N PRO A 27 4.77 -15.04 -21.54
CA PRO A 27 3.65 -15.91 -21.21
C PRO A 27 4.03 -17.06 -20.25
N ASP A 28 5.27 -17.56 -20.30
CA ASP A 28 5.71 -18.64 -19.40
C ASP A 28 5.80 -18.14 -17.95
N THR A 29 6.27 -16.91 -17.75
CA THR A 29 6.28 -16.30 -16.41
C THR A 29 4.87 -16.04 -15.89
N GLN A 30 3.95 -15.64 -16.77
CA GLN A 30 2.54 -15.45 -16.38
C GLN A 30 1.90 -16.78 -15.95
N ALA A 31 2.13 -17.87 -16.69
CA ALA A 31 1.62 -19.19 -16.35
C ALA A 31 2.11 -19.63 -14.96
N ARG A 32 3.40 -19.48 -14.66
CA ARG A 32 3.98 -19.80 -13.34
C ARG A 32 3.36 -18.98 -12.20
N LEU A 33 3.04 -17.71 -12.45
CA LEU A 33 2.39 -16.84 -11.46
C LEU A 33 0.94 -17.26 -11.20
N VAL A 34 0.22 -17.68 -12.24
CA VAL A 34 -1.17 -18.16 -12.13
C VAL A 34 -1.23 -19.51 -11.41
N GLU A 35 -0.33 -20.45 -11.75
CA GLU A 35 -0.20 -21.75 -11.07
C GLU A 35 0.05 -21.56 -9.56
N ASN A 36 0.88 -20.57 -9.21
CA ASN A 36 1.23 -20.26 -7.82
C ASN A 36 0.44 -19.06 -7.28
N SER A 37 -0.85 -18.96 -7.62
CA SER A 37 -1.71 -17.82 -7.26
C SER A 37 -1.73 -17.49 -5.76
N HIS A 38 -1.61 -18.49 -4.87
CA HIS A 38 -1.52 -18.25 -3.42
C HIS A 38 -0.27 -17.47 -3.00
N LEU A 39 0.89 -17.81 -3.57
CA LEU A 39 2.14 -17.10 -3.32
C LEU A 39 2.12 -15.70 -3.93
N LEU A 40 1.50 -15.54 -5.11
CA LEU A 40 1.26 -14.23 -5.70
C LEU A 40 0.40 -13.35 -4.80
N MET A 41 -0.72 -13.88 -4.27
CA MET A 41 -1.57 -13.16 -3.31
C MET A 41 -0.82 -12.79 -2.03
N LEU A 42 0.04 -13.68 -1.52
CA LEU A 42 0.90 -13.38 -0.38
C LEU A 42 1.88 -12.23 -0.69
N ALA A 43 2.49 -12.21 -1.87
CA ALA A 43 3.37 -11.12 -2.29
C ALA A 43 2.63 -9.78 -2.37
N VAL A 44 1.43 -9.77 -2.96
CA VAL A 44 0.57 -8.59 -3.01
C VAL A 44 0.18 -8.12 -1.61
N ALA A 45 -0.21 -9.04 -0.71
CA ALA A 45 -0.50 -8.70 0.68
C ALA A 45 0.70 -8.08 1.38
N CYS A 46 1.91 -8.60 1.14
CA CYS A 46 3.14 -8.03 1.67
C CYS A 46 3.41 -6.61 1.14
N PHE A 47 3.13 -6.33 -0.13
CA PHE A 47 3.21 -4.97 -0.67
C PHE A 47 2.20 -4.03 -0.03
N ILE A 48 0.96 -4.48 0.15
CA ILE A 48 -0.10 -3.68 0.79
C ILE A 48 0.24 -3.39 2.26
N ILE A 49 0.73 -4.37 3.01
CA ILE A 49 1.15 -4.15 4.41
C ILE A 49 2.36 -3.21 4.46
N GLY A 50 3.36 -3.46 3.61
CA GLY A 50 4.61 -2.72 3.62
C GLY A 50 4.43 -1.25 3.23
N LEU A 51 3.78 -0.98 2.10
CA LEU A 51 3.50 0.37 1.63
C LEU A 51 2.34 1.01 2.40
N GLY A 52 1.36 0.23 2.84
CA GLY A 52 0.24 0.73 3.65
C GLY A 52 0.69 1.30 4.99
N ALA A 53 1.70 0.70 5.62
CA ALA A 53 2.33 1.25 6.81
C ALA A 53 3.02 2.60 6.53
N ASP A 54 3.75 2.71 5.41
CA ASP A 54 4.41 3.98 5.03
C ASP A 54 3.38 5.06 4.61
N ILE A 55 2.25 4.67 4.02
CA ILE A 55 1.12 5.57 3.68
C ILE A 55 0.36 6.02 4.94
N GLY A 56 0.28 5.17 5.97
CA GLY A 56 -0.55 5.41 7.14
C GLY A 56 -2.03 5.03 6.95
N ILE A 57 -2.33 4.01 6.13
CA ILE A 57 -3.71 3.50 6.01
C ILE A 57 -4.11 2.73 7.27
N VAL A 58 -5.41 2.67 7.59
CA VAL A 58 -5.89 1.84 8.71
C VAL A 58 -5.76 0.35 8.34
N PRO A 59 -5.20 -0.52 9.21
CA PRO A 59 -4.85 -0.31 10.63
C PRO A 59 -3.41 0.16 10.91
N PHE A 60 -2.57 0.40 9.91
CA PHE A 60 -1.14 0.72 10.05
C PHE A 60 -0.82 2.21 10.27
N HIS A 61 -1.77 2.96 10.84
CA HIS A 61 -1.75 4.43 10.90
C HIS A 61 -1.29 4.99 12.26
N ASP A 62 -1.03 4.12 13.25
CA ASP A 62 -0.79 4.50 14.65
C ASP A 62 0.39 5.48 14.84
N TRP A 63 1.36 5.47 13.93
CA TRP A 63 2.55 6.32 14.00
C TRP A 63 2.29 7.77 13.55
N LEU A 64 1.33 8.01 12.65
CA LEU A 64 1.06 9.33 12.05
C LEU A 64 0.75 10.41 13.12
N PRO A 65 -0.19 10.17 14.06
CA PRO A 65 -0.62 11.17 15.04
C PRO A 65 0.47 11.59 16.03
N ASP A 66 1.51 10.78 16.19
CA ASP A 66 2.60 11.03 17.14
C ASP A 66 3.78 11.77 16.48
N VAL A 67 3.97 11.63 15.17
CA VAL A 67 5.00 12.36 14.42
C VAL A 67 4.63 13.82 14.19
N PHE A 68 3.35 14.10 13.89
CA PHE A 68 2.92 15.45 13.48
C PHE A 68 3.19 16.56 14.53
N PRO A 69 2.90 16.35 15.84
CA PRO A 69 3.18 17.36 16.87
C PRO A 69 4.68 17.59 17.10
N GLY A 70 5.53 16.60 16.79
CA GLY A 70 6.98 16.65 17.00
C GLY A 70 7.77 17.23 15.82
N SER A 71 7.11 17.51 14.69
CA SER A 71 7.78 17.93 13.45
C SER A 71 7.53 19.41 13.10
N THR A 72 8.36 19.95 12.22
CA THR A 72 8.18 21.32 11.71
C THR A 72 7.07 21.37 10.67
N ILE A 73 6.50 22.55 10.42
CA ILE A 73 5.39 22.70 9.47
C ILE A 73 5.75 22.27 8.04
N ILE A 74 7.01 22.44 7.63
CA ILE A 74 7.51 21.99 6.31
C ILE A 74 7.50 20.47 6.23
N ILE A 75 7.93 19.79 7.30
CA ILE A 75 7.96 18.32 7.38
C ILE A 75 6.53 17.76 7.42
N ASN A 76 5.62 18.37 8.18
CA ASN A 76 4.20 18.00 8.18
C ASN A 76 3.57 18.13 6.79
N GLY A 77 3.88 19.21 6.05
CA GLY A 77 3.41 19.38 4.67
C GLY A 77 3.89 18.27 3.74
N PHE A 78 5.13 17.81 3.90
CA PHE A 78 5.66 16.65 3.17
C PHE A 78 4.86 15.38 3.50
N PHE A 79 4.68 15.06 4.79
CA PHE A 79 3.90 13.89 5.22
C PHE A 79 2.45 13.89 4.75
N CYS A 80 1.81 15.05 4.58
CA CYS A 80 0.47 15.13 4.01
C CYS A 80 0.43 14.82 2.49
N SER A 81 1.55 14.98 1.78
CA SER A 81 1.60 14.85 0.31
C SER A 81 2.22 13.54 -0.18
N GLU A 82 3.15 12.96 0.60
CA GLU A 82 3.80 11.68 0.33
C GLU A 82 2.81 10.50 0.07
N PRO A 83 1.72 10.33 0.84
CA PRO A 83 0.74 9.25 0.64
C PRO A 83 0.22 9.15 -0.79
N ILE A 84 0.03 10.28 -1.48
CA ILE A 84 -0.50 10.31 -2.85
C ILE A 84 0.47 9.60 -3.81
N ALA A 85 1.77 9.88 -3.69
CA ALA A 85 2.80 9.25 -4.51
C ALA A 85 2.94 7.75 -4.20
N LEU A 86 2.88 7.38 -2.92
CA LEU A 86 2.97 5.98 -2.49
C LEU A 86 1.75 5.15 -2.92
N ILE A 87 0.54 5.71 -2.89
CA ILE A 87 -0.67 5.05 -3.41
C ILE A 87 -0.54 4.80 -4.92
N LEU A 88 -0.04 5.77 -5.69
CA LEU A 88 0.22 5.61 -7.11
C LEU A 88 1.30 4.53 -7.37
N ALA A 89 2.36 4.50 -6.55
CA ALA A 89 3.39 3.47 -6.64
C ALA A 89 2.84 2.08 -6.34
N LEU A 90 2.03 1.93 -5.29
CA LEU A 90 1.35 0.67 -4.94
C LEU A 90 0.44 0.21 -6.07
N TYR A 91 -0.37 1.12 -6.65
CA TYR A 91 -1.22 0.80 -7.79
C TYR A 91 -0.40 0.31 -9.00
N ASN A 92 0.66 1.02 -9.37
CA ASN A 92 1.50 0.63 -10.51
C ASN A 92 2.26 -0.68 -10.27
N LEU A 93 2.59 -1.00 -9.02
CA LEU A 93 3.22 -2.26 -8.66
C LEU A 93 2.23 -3.44 -8.74
N VAL A 94 0.98 -3.25 -8.32
CA VAL A 94 -0.01 -4.33 -8.21
C VAL A 94 -0.85 -4.52 -9.49
N ALA A 95 -1.15 -3.45 -10.22
CA ALA A 95 -1.97 -3.49 -11.44
C ALA A 95 -1.49 -4.48 -12.53
N PRO A 96 -0.17 -4.67 -12.77
CA PRO A 96 0.32 -5.70 -13.68
C PRO A 96 -0.17 -7.10 -13.34
N PHE A 97 -0.19 -7.44 -12.04
CA PHE A 97 -0.58 -8.76 -11.58
C PHE A 97 -2.10 -9.00 -11.67
N TYR A 98 -2.91 -7.93 -11.61
CA TYR A 98 -4.35 -8.02 -11.87
C TYR A 98 -4.65 -8.43 -13.33
N ARG A 99 -3.84 -7.98 -14.29
CA ARG A 99 -4.01 -8.39 -15.69
C ARG A 99 -3.67 -9.87 -15.91
N ILE A 100 -2.70 -10.38 -15.14
CA ILE A 100 -2.23 -11.77 -15.21
C ILE A 100 -3.21 -12.70 -14.48
N TYR A 101 -3.70 -12.27 -13.32
CA TYR A 101 -4.66 -12.99 -12.50
C TYR A 101 -5.86 -12.08 -12.18
N PRO A 102 -6.89 -12.06 -13.04
CA PRO A 102 -8.04 -11.17 -12.88
C PRO A 102 -8.92 -11.65 -11.72
N SER A 103 -8.57 -11.20 -10.52
CA SER A 103 -9.33 -11.44 -9.30
C SER A 103 -9.76 -10.11 -8.70
N ASN A 104 -11.07 -9.96 -8.51
CA ASN A 104 -11.64 -8.77 -7.88
C ASN A 104 -11.25 -8.65 -6.41
N THR A 105 -10.69 -9.71 -5.81
CA THR A 105 -10.32 -9.77 -4.39
C THR A 105 -9.38 -8.64 -3.98
N ILE A 106 -8.35 -8.36 -4.79
CA ILE A 106 -7.37 -7.31 -4.48
C ILE A 106 -8.03 -5.93 -4.53
N ILE A 107 -8.84 -5.68 -5.57
CA ILE A 107 -9.55 -4.41 -5.73
C ILE A 107 -10.55 -4.20 -4.59
N MET A 108 -11.33 -5.24 -4.24
CA MET A 108 -12.28 -5.19 -3.12
C MET A 108 -11.57 -4.96 -1.78
N LEU A 109 -10.41 -5.58 -1.58
CA LEU A 109 -9.61 -5.39 -0.37
C LEU A 109 -9.06 -3.95 -0.28
N MET A 110 -8.49 -3.42 -1.37
CA MET A 110 -8.01 -2.03 -1.39
C MET A 110 -9.17 -1.03 -1.23
N ALA A 111 -10.31 -1.27 -1.87
CA ALA A 111 -11.50 -0.44 -1.70
C ALA A 111 -12.03 -0.49 -0.26
N GLY A 112 -12.04 -1.67 0.36
CA GLY A 112 -12.43 -1.86 1.75
C GLY A 112 -11.50 -1.11 2.73
N LEU A 113 -10.18 -1.24 2.54
CA LEU A 113 -9.18 -0.51 3.34
C LEU A 113 -9.30 1.01 3.15
N GLY A 114 -9.55 1.47 1.92
CA GLY A 114 -9.74 2.89 1.62
C GLY A 114 -11.00 3.46 2.28
N LEU A 115 -12.14 2.76 2.16
CA LEU A 115 -13.38 3.16 2.84
C LEU A 115 -13.22 3.19 4.35
N LEU A 116 -12.57 2.17 4.91
CA LEU A 116 -12.33 2.07 6.35
C LEU A 116 -11.42 3.19 6.84
N SER A 117 -10.35 3.51 6.09
CA SER A 117 -9.43 4.61 6.42
C SER A 117 -10.13 5.96 6.35
N MET A 118 -10.91 6.22 5.30
CA MET A 118 -11.68 7.46 5.16
C MET A 118 -12.67 7.67 6.32
N VAL A 119 -13.44 6.64 6.66
CA VAL A 119 -14.44 6.73 7.74
C VAL A 119 -13.74 6.91 9.10
N PHE A 120 -12.72 6.10 9.37
CA PHE A 120 -12.01 6.14 10.63
C PHE A 120 -11.26 7.47 10.82
N GLY A 121 -10.51 7.91 9.81
CA GLY A 121 -9.77 9.18 9.80
C GLY A 121 -10.70 10.36 10.06
N ALA A 122 -11.84 10.44 9.37
CA ALA A 122 -12.82 11.50 9.55
C ALA A 122 -13.41 11.53 10.97
N LEU A 123 -13.79 10.36 11.52
CA LEU A 123 -14.38 10.26 12.86
C LEU A 123 -13.38 10.64 13.95
N VAL A 124 -12.15 10.15 13.86
CA VAL A 124 -11.13 10.45 14.87
C VAL A 124 -10.67 11.89 14.76
N ALA A 125 -10.47 12.43 13.56
CA ALA A 125 -10.12 13.83 13.34
C ALA A 125 -11.11 14.78 14.02
N TYR A 126 -12.42 14.53 13.91
CA TYR A 126 -13.46 15.34 14.54
C TYR A 126 -13.34 15.40 16.07
N SER A 127 -12.87 14.32 16.70
CA SER A 127 -12.71 14.25 18.16
C SER A 127 -11.41 14.90 18.68
N GLN A 128 -10.45 15.21 17.81
CA GLN A 128 -9.15 15.73 18.22
C GLN A 128 -9.23 17.20 18.64
N LYS A 129 -8.61 17.53 19.77
CA LYS A 129 -8.45 18.91 20.26
C LYS A 129 -7.14 19.57 19.80
N ASN A 130 -6.15 18.77 19.45
CA ASN A 130 -4.85 19.25 18.99
C ASN A 130 -4.87 19.39 17.46
N PHE A 131 -4.58 20.59 16.96
CA PHE A 131 -4.58 20.89 15.53
C PHE A 131 -3.62 19.99 14.73
N TYR A 132 -2.42 19.70 15.23
CA TYR A 132 -1.45 18.85 14.54
C TYR A 132 -1.91 17.40 14.46
N ARG A 133 -2.52 16.87 15.54
CA ARG A 133 -3.09 15.52 15.51
C ARG A 133 -4.30 15.45 14.59
N MET A 134 -5.16 16.47 14.62
CA MET A 134 -6.30 16.58 13.70
C MET A 134 -5.82 16.55 12.24
N LEU A 135 -4.76 17.30 11.91
CA LEU A 135 -4.18 17.31 10.57
C LEU A 135 -3.65 15.92 10.16
N ALA A 136 -2.99 15.20 11.07
CA ALA A 136 -2.54 13.84 10.82
C ALA A 136 -3.69 12.90 10.46
N TYR A 137 -4.80 12.95 11.21
CA TYR A 137 -5.98 12.12 10.91
C TYR A 137 -6.71 12.55 9.64
N CYS A 138 -6.64 13.83 9.23
CA CYS A 138 -7.19 14.28 7.95
C CYS A 138 -6.33 13.85 6.74
N SER A 139 -5.06 13.52 6.92
CA SER A 139 -4.21 12.99 5.84
C SER A 139 -4.35 11.49 5.60
N ILE A 140 -5.01 10.77 6.52
CA ILE A 140 -5.37 9.34 6.40
C ILE A 140 -6.63 9.20 5.55
#